data_AF-A0AAV4J8J8-F1
#
_entry.id   AF-A0AAV4J8J8-F1
#
_cell.length_a   1.000
_cell.length_b   1.000
_cell.length_c   1.000
_cell.angle_alpha   90.00
_cell.angle_beta   90.00
_cell.angle_gamma   90.00
#
_symmetry.space_group_name_H-M   'P 1'
#
loop_
_entity.id
_entity.type
_entity.pdbx_description
1 polymer ?
#
loop_
_entity_poly.entity_id
_entity_poly.type
_entity_poly.pdbx_seq_one_letter_code
_entity_poly.pdbx_strand_id
1 'polypeptide(L)'
;MYGPEITNKLPYYEGLKITLYQGTIGAALVSLSVLHNYHTRRPPNAMLLKHVAALATGFYLGKQVDKLVEDRRNLRVRVIEDYIAQHPEDFPVREPKKYKDVLLKWYPVR
;
A
#
# COMPACT_ATOMS: atom_id res chain seq x y z
N MET A 1 -2.47 -0.47 -27.38
CA MET A 1 -3.38 -0.81 -26.27
C MET A 1 -2.95 0.03 -25.07
N TYR A 2 -3.62 1.15 -24.80
CA TYR A 2 -3.31 1.99 -23.64
C TYR A 2 -4.24 1.63 -22.48
N GLY A 3 -4.20 0.36 -22.03
CA GLY A 3 -4.86 -0.13 -20.81
C GLY A 3 -3.80 -0.55 -19.79
N PRO A 4 -4.17 -0.84 -18.54
CA PRO A 4 -3.44 -0.59 -17.29
C PRO A 4 -1.97 -1.03 -17.29
N GLU A 5 -1.07 -0.23 -17.87
CA GLU A 5 0.36 -0.54 -17.80
C GLU A 5 0.95 -0.07 -16.47
N ILE A 6 0.46 1.04 -15.89
CA ILE A 6 1.02 1.56 -14.63
C ILE A 6 0.52 0.73 -13.44
N THR A 7 -0.75 0.30 -13.42
CA THR A 7 -1.19 -0.68 -12.41
C THR A 7 -0.54 -2.06 -12.55
N ASN A 8 -0.20 -2.52 -13.76
CA ASN A 8 0.57 -3.77 -13.95
C ASN A 8 2.08 -3.61 -13.70
N LYS A 9 2.66 -2.41 -13.89
CA LYS A 9 4.11 -2.11 -13.74
C LYS A 9 4.54 -1.73 -12.33
N LEU A 10 3.67 -1.75 -11.34
CA LEU A 10 4.11 -1.75 -9.95
C LEU A 10 4.20 -3.19 -9.46
N PRO A 11 5.32 -3.91 -9.69
CA PRO A 11 5.55 -5.15 -8.99
C PRO A 11 5.66 -4.82 -7.50
N TYR A 12 4.61 -5.09 -6.73
CA TYR A 12 4.77 -5.26 -5.29
C TYR A 12 5.57 -6.56 -5.11
N TYR A 13 6.89 -6.42 -4.99
CA TYR A 13 7.76 -7.54 -4.65
C TYR A 13 7.39 -8.01 -3.24
N GLU A 14 6.61 -9.08 -3.21
CA GLU A 14 6.09 -9.83 -2.08
C GLU A 14 7.22 -10.60 -1.37
N GLY A 15 8.28 -9.89 -0.98
CA GLY A 15 9.16 -10.35 0.08
C GLY A 15 8.39 -10.37 1.40
N LEU A 16 8.89 -11.11 2.38
CA LEU A 16 8.38 -11.21 3.75
C LEU A 16 8.52 -9.87 4.52
N LYS A 17 8.03 -8.78 3.94
CA LYS A 17 7.95 -7.45 4.54
C LYS A 17 6.68 -7.44 5.35
N ILE A 18 6.83 -7.65 6.64
CA ILE A 18 5.75 -7.41 7.60
C ILE A 18 5.35 -5.95 7.43
N THR A 19 4.13 -5.73 6.94
CA THR A 19 3.64 -4.35 6.74
C THR A 19 3.35 -3.71 8.09
N LEU A 20 3.39 -2.38 8.14
CA LEU A 20 3.18 -1.65 9.39
C LEU A 20 1.82 -2.01 10.03
N TYR A 21 0.80 -2.27 9.22
CA TYR A 21 -0.51 -2.75 9.69
C TYR A 21 -0.46 -4.16 10.29
N GLN A 22 0.24 -5.10 9.66
CA GLN A 22 0.44 -6.45 10.22
C GLN A 22 1.19 -6.40 11.56
N GLY A 23 2.25 -5.59 11.64
CA GLY A 23 3.05 -5.43 12.86
C GLY A 23 2.26 -4.76 13.99
N THR A 24 1.59 -3.64 13.71
CA THR A 24 0.85 -2.87 14.72
C THR A 24 -0.40 -3.61 15.22
N ILE A 25 -1.18 -4.23 14.33
CA ILE A 25 -2.37 -5.01 14.71
C ILE A 25 -1.97 -6.30 15.43
N GLY A 26 -0.92 -6.98 14.96
CA GLY A 26 -0.34 -8.14 15.66
C GLY A 26 0.11 -7.81 17.08
N ALA A 27 0.89 -6.74 17.23
CA ALA A 27 1.35 -6.26 18.55
C ALA A 27 0.18 -5.85 19.45
N ALA A 28 -0.84 -5.18 18.91
CA ALA A 28 -2.02 -4.76 19.66
C ALA A 28 -2.80 -5.96 20.22
N LEU A 29 -3.04 -7.01 19.41
CA LEU A 29 -3.76 -8.20 19.88
C LEU A 29 -2.97 -9.03 20.89
N VAL A 30 -1.64 -9.15 20.72
CA VAL A 30 -0.79 -9.80 21.72
C VAL A 30 -0.80 -9.00 23.03
N SER A 31 -0.68 -7.68 22.94
CA SER A 31 -0.77 -6.79 24.12
C SER A 31 -2.11 -6.93 24.83
N LEU A 32 -3.22 -6.99 24.07
CA LEU A 32 -4.55 -7.22 24.63
C LEU A 32 -4.66 -8.59 25.31
N SER A 33 -4.05 -9.63 24.74
CA SER A 33 -4.02 -10.97 25.33
C SER A 33 -3.25 -11.01 26.66
N VAL A 34 -2.12 -10.29 26.73
CA VAL A 34 -1.32 -10.11 27.95
C VAL A 34 -2.08 -9.31 29.00
N LEU A 35 -2.70 -8.19 28.61
CA LEU A 35 -3.53 -7.37 29.50
C LEU A 35 -4.73 -8.15 30.04
N HIS A 36 -5.35 -9.01 29.23
CA HIS A 36 -6.42 -9.89 29.68
C HIS A 36 -5.93 -10.87 30.76
N ASN A 37 -4.73 -11.44 30.60
CA ASN A 37 -4.17 -12.32 31.61
C ASN A 37 -3.88 -11.56 32.90
N TYR A 38 -3.30 -10.36 32.80
CA TYR A 38 -3.07 -9.47 33.94
C TYR A 38 -4.39 -9.12 34.67
N HIS A 39 -5.43 -8.73 33.92
CA HIS A 39 -6.74 -8.38 34.47
C HIS A 39 -7.42 -9.56 35.19
N THR A 40 -7.25 -10.77 34.66
CA THR A 40 -7.80 -12.00 35.26
C THR A 40 -6.93 -12.57 36.38
N ARG A 41 -5.94 -11.81 36.88
CA ARG A 41 -4.98 -12.21 37.93
C ARG A 41 -4.19 -13.48 37.59
N ARG A 42 -3.99 -13.74 36.29
CA ARG A 42 -3.14 -14.83 35.79
C ARG A 42 -1.76 -14.28 35.43
N PRO A 43 -0.68 -15.08 35.54
CA PRO A 43 0.64 -14.62 35.15
C PRO A 43 0.65 -14.20 33.66
N PRO A 44 1.33 -13.12 33.28
CA PRO A 44 1.31 -12.58 31.90
C PRO A 44 1.65 -13.64 30.83
N ASN A 45 2.59 -14.52 31.15
CA ASN A 45 3.12 -15.55 30.26
C ASN A 45 2.26 -16.83 30.23
N ALA A 46 1.20 -16.91 31.03
CA ALA A 46 0.30 -18.05 31.02
C ALA A 46 -0.40 -18.19 29.67
N MET A 47 -0.72 -19.43 29.29
CA MET A 47 -1.45 -19.78 28.06
C MET A 47 -0.74 -19.28 26.79
N LEU A 48 0.48 -19.79 26.53
CA LEU A 48 1.25 -19.44 25.33
C LEU A 48 0.47 -19.62 24.02
N LEU A 49 -0.34 -20.69 23.92
CA LEU A 49 -1.19 -20.95 22.76
C LEU A 49 -2.17 -19.80 22.47
N LYS A 50 -2.69 -19.13 23.52
CA LYS A 50 -3.58 -17.98 23.38
C LYS A 50 -2.84 -16.79 22.77
N HIS A 51 -1.60 -16.53 23.18
CA HIS A 51 -0.78 -15.45 22.62
C HIS A 51 -0.39 -15.73 21.17
N VAL A 52 -0.05 -16.99 20.86
CA VAL A 52 0.22 -17.43 19.48
C VAL A 52 -1.02 -17.28 18.59
N ALA A 53 -2.19 -17.69 19.10
CA ALA A 53 -3.46 -17.50 18.40
C ALA A 53 -3.76 -16.01 18.18
N ALA A 54 -3.56 -15.16 19.19
CA ALA A 54 -3.76 -13.71 19.07
C ALA A 54 -2.82 -13.08 18.03
N LEU A 55 -1.56 -13.51 17.98
CA LEU A 55 -0.60 -13.06 16.97
C LEU A 55 -1.03 -13.48 15.56
N ALA A 56 -1.42 -14.75 15.38
CA ALA A 56 -1.87 -15.27 14.09
C ALA A 56 -3.13 -14.55 13.58
N THR A 57 -4.11 -14.32 14.46
CA THR A 57 -5.31 -13.53 14.15
C THR A 57 -4.94 -12.09 13.79
N GLY A 58 -4.03 -11.46 14.53
CA GLY A 58 -3.61 -10.09 14.28
C GLY A 58 -2.90 -9.93 12.95
N PHE A 59 -2.05 -10.90 12.59
CA PHE A 59 -1.38 -10.93 11.30
C PHE A 59 -2.39 -11.07 10.15
N TYR A 60 -3.37 -11.98 10.28
CA TYR A 60 -4.43 -12.16 9.28
C TYR A 60 -5.27 -10.88 9.10
N LEU A 61 -5.72 -10.27 10.20
CA LEU A 61 -6.49 -9.02 10.15
C LEU A 61 -5.67 -7.89 9.56
N GLY A 62 -4.38 -7.78 9.93
CA GLY A 62 -3.47 -6.79 9.37
C GLY A 62 -3.33 -6.92 7.86
N LYS A 63 -3.25 -8.14 7.32
CA LYS A 63 -3.23 -8.38 5.86
C LYS A 63 -4.51 -7.89 5.18
N GLN A 64 -5.68 -8.09 5.79
CA GLN A 64 -6.95 -7.63 5.21
C GLN A 64 -7.07 -6.11 5.22
N VAL A 65 -6.68 -5.47 6.33
CA VAL A 65 -6.65 -4.00 6.42
C VAL A 65 -5.73 -3.40 5.37
N ASP A 66 -4.53 -3.97 5.23
CA ASP A 66 -3.54 -3.51 4.25
C ASP A 66 -4.08 -3.59 2.82
N LYS A 67 -4.74 -4.71 2.47
CA LYS A 67 -5.42 -4.87 1.17
C LYS A 67 -6.47 -3.79 0.95
N LEU A 68 -7.30 -3.50 1.95
CA LEU A 68 -8.34 -2.46 1.83
C LEU A 68 -7.74 -1.06 1.65
N VAL A 69 -6.64 -0.76 2.33
CA VAL A 69 -5.94 0.53 2.20
C VAL A 69 -5.32 0.65 0.80
N GLU A 70 -4.66 -0.40 0.34
CA GLU A 70 -4.06 -0.49 -1.00
C GLU A 70 -5.12 -0.31 -2.09
N ASP A 71 -6.25 -1.02 -1.99
CA ASP A 71 -7.35 -0.91 -2.96
C ASP A 71 -7.96 0.50 -2.98
N ARG A 72 -8.13 1.15 -1.83
CA ARG A 72 -8.61 2.54 -1.75
C ARG A 72 -7.61 3.52 -2.37
N ARG A 73 -6.32 3.36 -2.08
CA ARG A 73 -5.26 4.21 -2.65
C ARG A 73 -5.20 4.09 -4.17
N ASN A 74 -5.36 2.86 -4.68
CA ASN A 74 -5.19 2.56 -6.09
C ASN A 74 -6.46 2.81 -6.91
N LEU A 75 -7.63 2.99 -6.28
CA LEU A 75 -8.89 3.24 -6.98
C LEU A 75 -8.82 4.46 -7.91
N ARG A 76 -8.27 5.59 -7.43
CA ARG A 76 -8.16 6.80 -8.23
C ARG A 76 -7.29 6.59 -9.47
N VAL A 77 -6.17 5.90 -9.30
CA VAL A 77 -5.22 5.60 -10.38
C VAL A 77 -5.86 4.67 -11.40
N ARG A 78 -6.54 3.60 -10.94
CA ARG A 78 -7.30 2.67 -11.80
C ARG A 78 -8.35 3.41 -12.65
N VAL A 79 -9.11 4.32 -12.06
CA VAL A 79 -10.14 5.08 -12.78
C VAL A 79 -9.55 6.00 -13.84
N ILE A 80 -8.45 6.69 -13.53
CA ILE A 80 -7.77 7.57 -14.51
C ILE A 80 -7.20 6.76 -15.67
N GLU A 81 -6.55 5.63 -15.37
CA GLU A 81 -6.01 4.75 -16.40
C GLU A 81 -7.10 4.18 -17.30
N ASP A 82 -8.21 3.72 -16.72
CA ASP A 82 -9.37 3.23 -17.46
C ASP A 82 -9.98 4.32 -18.36
N TYR A 83 -10.07 5.57 -17.88
CA TYR A 83 -10.55 6.70 -18.67
C TYR A 83 -9.63 7.00 -19.86
N ILE A 84 -8.32 7.05 -19.65
CA ILE A 84 -7.33 7.26 -20.72
C ILE A 84 -7.41 6.13 -21.76
N ALA A 85 -7.65 4.89 -21.31
CA ALA A 85 -7.79 3.74 -22.18
C ALA A 85 -9.01 3.80 -23.09
N GLN A 86 -10.13 4.32 -22.57
CA GLN A 86 -11.40 4.44 -23.28
C GLN A 86 -11.40 5.63 -24.25
N HIS A 87 -10.63 6.69 -23.95
CA HIS A 87 -10.59 7.93 -24.73
C HIS A 87 -9.18 8.29 -25.23
N PRO A 88 -8.54 7.46 -26.05
CA PRO A 88 -7.20 7.75 -26.56
C PRO A 88 -7.13 9.03 -27.43
N GLU A 89 -8.25 9.45 -28.02
CA GLU A 89 -8.39 10.68 -28.81
C GLU A 89 -8.15 11.96 -27.99
N ASP A 90 -8.52 11.95 -26.71
CA ASP A 90 -8.33 13.08 -25.80
C ASP A 90 -6.87 13.20 -25.34
N PHE A 91 -6.12 12.09 -25.40
CA PHE A 91 -4.73 11.98 -24.95
C PHE A 91 -3.77 11.62 -26.09
N PRO A 92 -3.63 12.48 -27.12
CA PRO A 92 -2.70 12.21 -28.22
C PRO A 92 -1.27 12.22 -27.71
N VAL A 93 -0.54 11.13 -27.97
CA VAL A 93 0.89 11.03 -27.63
C VAL A 93 1.70 11.93 -28.54
N ARG A 94 2.15 13.06 -28.01
CA ARG A 94 3.06 13.98 -28.71
C ARG A 94 4.49 13.54 -28.47
N GLU A 95 5.27 13.44 -29.53
CA GLU A 95 6.71 13.20 -29.40
C GLU A 95 7.36 14.39 -28.65
N PRO A 96 8.16 14.13 -27.60
CA PRO A 96 8.85 15.20 -26.88
C PRO A 96 9.86 15.88 -27.80
N LYS A 97 9.76 17.21 -27.92
CA LYS A 97 10.70 18.03 -28.70
C LYS A 97 12.08 18.01 -28.04
N LYS A 98 13.14 17.86 -28.83
CA LYS A 98 14.51 17.96 -28.30
C LYS A 98 14.83 19.41 -27.97
N TYR A 99 15.72 19.65 -27.01
CA TYR A 99 16.14 21.00 -26.62
C TYR A 99 16.72 21.82 -27.79
N LYS A 100 17.36 21.16 -28.76
CA LYS A 100 17.84 21.82 -29.99
C LYS A 100 16.73 22.40 -30.87
N ASP A 101 15.50 21.89 -30.74
CA ASP A 101 14.34 22.27 -31.55
C ASP A 101 13.43 23.27 -30.78
N VAL A 102 13.85 23.74 -29.60
CA VAL A 102 13.08 24.66 -28.74
C VAL A 102 13.94 25.88 -28.35
N LEU A 103 13.50 27.08 -28.73
CA LEU A 103 14.07 28.34 -28.26
C LEU A 103 13.29 28.84 -27.04
N LEU A 104 13.88 28.65 -25.86
CA LEU A 104 13.36 29.18 -24.60
C LEU A 104 13.89 30.59 -24.35
N LYS A 105 13.11 31.43 -23.65
CA LYS A 105 13.60 32.74 -23.20
C LYS A 105 14.72 32.53 -22.18
N TRP A 106 15.88 33.12 -22.45
CA TRP A 106 17.00 33.13 -21.51
C TRP A 106 16.90 34.34 -20.60
N TYR A 107 16.91 34.11 -19.29
CA TYR A 107 16.94 35.15 -18.27
C TYR A 107 18.30 35.14 -17.57
N PRO A 108 19.16 36.15 -17.78
CA PRO A 108 20.43 36.24 -17.07
C PRO A 108 20.19 36.51 -15.58
N VAL A 109 20.92 35.82 -14.72
CA VAL A 109 21.10 36.23 -13.33
C VAL A 109 22.18 37.33 -13.33
N ARG A 110 21.83 38.52 -12.86
CA ARG A 110 22.72 39.68 -12.76
C ARG A 110 23.00 40.02 -11.31
#